data_AF-A0A841IXE6-F1
#
_entry.id   AF-A0A841IXE6-F1
#
_cell.length_a   1.000
_cell.length_b   1.000
_cell.length_c   1.000
_cell.angle_alpha   90.00
_cell.angle_beta   90.00
_cell.angle_gamma   90.00
#
_symmetry.space_group_name_H-M   'P 1'
#
loop_
_entity.id
_entity.type
_entity.pdbx_description
1 polymer ?
#
loop_
_entity_poly.entity_id
_entity_poly.type
_entity_poly.pdbx_seq_one_letter_code
_entity_poly.pdbx_strand_id
1 'polypeptide(L)'
;MSEQTREGRELPPEARGNEKWHDTTHAVWMRSSLSKEESSAIVEVATFDDGFRAVRDGKSPEKGTLFFTPAEWEAFVLGARDGEFDIPEEYLTEEERRIQRGEVDTEVGWVPSPLNSPEAMEEYRRRQREET
;
A
#
# COMPACT_ATOMS: atom_id res chain seq x y z
N MET A 1 -20.76 -35.21 5.40
CA MET A 1 -20.77 -33.90 4.72
C MET A 1 -19.35 -33.40 4.78
N SER A 2 -18.71 -33.37 3.61
CA SER A 2 -17.27 -33.55 3.42
C SER A 2 -16.40 -32.47 4.04
N GLU A 3 -15.44 -32.90 4.86
CA GLU A 3 -14.22 -32.15 5.14
C GLU A 3 -13.47 -31.99 3.82
N GLN A 4 -13.57 -30.82 3.20
CA GLN A 4 -12.66 -30.45 2.12
C GLN A 4 -11.33 -30.09 2.77
N THR A 5 -10.39 -31.02 2.69
CA THR A 5 -8.97 -30.83 2.95
C THR A 5 -8.52 -29.56 2.25
N ARG A 6 -8.20 -28.51 3.00
CA ARG A 6 -7.41 -27.38 2.49
C ARG A 6 -6.04 -27.97 2.15
N GLU A 7 -5.81 -28.34 0.89
CA GLU A 7 -4.46 -28.65 0.42
C GLU A 7 -3.56 -27.47 0.79
N GLY A 8 -2.54 -27.74 1.60
CA GLY A 8 -1.62 -26.72 2.08
C GLY A 8 -0.85 -26.18 0.88
N ARG A 9 -1.27 -25.01 0.36
CA ARG A 9 -0.48 -24.24 -0.61
C ARG A 9 0.90 -24.05 0.02
N GLU A 10 1.93 -24.59 -0.63
CA GLU A 10 3.30 -24.41 -0.17
C GLU A 10 3.57 -22.91 -0.08
N LEU A 11 4.01 -22.46 1.09
CA LEU A 11 4.30 -21.07 1.32
C LEU A 11 5.45 -20.63 0.40
N PRO A 12 5.31 -19.47 -0.27
CA PRO A 12 6.37 -18.96 -1.12
C PRO A 12 7.61 -18.64 -0.25
N PRO A 13 8.82 -18.62 -0.82
CA PRO A 13 10.05 -18.42 -0.06
C PRO A 13 10.03 -17.20 0.88
N GLU A 14 9.38 -16.12 0.47
CA GLU A 14 9.28 -14.85 1.20
C GLU A 14 8.40 -14.94 2.47
N ALA A 15 7.55 -15.97 2.55
CA ALA A 15 6.69 -16.21 3.71
C ALA A 15 7.39 -17.05 4.81
N ARG A 16 8.46 -17.77 4.46
CA ARG A 16 9.06 -18.76 5.36
C ARG A 16 9.78 -18.07 6.51
N GLY A 17 9.25 -18.21 7.72
CA GLY A 17 9.80 -17.61 8.94
C GLY A 17 9.51 -16.12 9.10
N ASN A 18 8.67 -15.53 8.23
CA ASN A 18 8.23 -14.15 8.36
C ASN A 18 6.86 -14.10 9.04
N GLU A 19 6.85 -13.80 10.34
CA GLU A 19 5.63 -13.73 11.15
C GLU A 19 4.67 -12.62 10.72
N LYS A 20 5.13 -11.66 9.92
CA LYS A 20 4.32 -10.54 9.41
C LYS A 20 3.76 -10.82 8.02
N TRP A 21 4.16 -11.91 7.38
CA TRP A 21 3.78 -12.20 6.01
C TRP A 21 2.27 -12.40 5.88
N HIS A 22 1.71 -11.81 4.83
CA HIS A 22 0.34 -12.00 4.41
C HIS A 22 0.30 -12.33 2.92
N ASP A 23 -0.66 -13.16 2.50
CA ASP A 23 -0.85 -13.45 1.08
C ASP A 23 -1.37 -12.18 0.38
N THR A 24 -0.55 -11.65 -0.53
CA THR A 24 -0.85 -10.45 -1.30
C THR A 24 -1.41 -10.75 -2.69
N THR A 25 -1.65 -12.02 -3.04
CA THR A 25 -2.12 -12.44 -4.38
C THR A 25 -3.39 -11.68 -4.80
N HIS A 26 -4.29 -11.43 -3.85
CA HIS A 26 -5.55 -10.71 -4.07
C HIS A 26 -5.67 -9.46 -3.18
N ALA A 27 -4.56 -8.94 -2.70
CA ALA A 27 -4.55 -7.73 -1.91
C ALA A 27 -5.00 -6.52 -2.75
N VAL A 28 -5.81 -5.66 -2.17
CA VAL A 28 -6.19 -4.38 -2.76
C VAL A 28 -5.07 -3.37 -2.49
N TRP A 29 -4.26 -3.10 -3.50
CA TRP A 29 -3.19 -2.10 -3.40
C TRP A 29 -3.74 -0.71 -3.71
N MET A 30 -3.43 0.23 -2.84
CA MET A 30 -3.86 1.62 -2.94
C MET A 30 -2.64 2.54 -2.94
N ARG A 31 -2.76 3.68 -3.62
CA ARG A 31 -1.74 4.74 -3.70
C ARG A 31 -2.37 6.12 -3.53
N SER A 32 -1.53 7.13 -3.34
CA SER A 32 -1.98 8.53 -3.37
C SER A 32 -2.50 8.90 -4.77
N SER A 33 -3.56 9.70 -4.84
CA SER A 33 -4.04 10.31 -6.08
C SER A 33 -3.01 11.24 -6.73
N LEU A 34 -1.99 11.67 -5.98
CA LEU A 34 -0.86 12.47 -6.48
C LEU A 34 0.20 11.62 -7.18
N SER A 35 0.17 10.29 -7.05
CA SER A 35 1.08 9.38 -7.76
C SER A 35 0.63 9.21 -9.21
N LYS A 36 1.23 10.01 -10.09
CA LYS A 36 1.01 9.96 -11.54
C LYS A 36 1.91 8.88 -12.17
N GLU A 37 1.64 8.51 -13.42
CA GLU A 37 2.41 7.46 -14.12
C GLU A 37 3.88 7.87 -14.30
N GLU A 38 4.11 9.16 -14.53
CA GLU A 38 5.40 9.80 -14.67
C GLU A 38 6.15 10.00 -13.35
N SER A 39 5.49 9.82 -12.19
CA SER A 39 6.14 9.98 -10.88
C SER A 39 7.38 9.10 -10.77
N SER A 40 8.46 9.65 -10.23
CA SER A 40 9.74 8.94 -10.08
C SER A 40 9.65 7.76 -9.11
N ALA A 41 8.83 7.90 -8.06
CA ALA A 41 8.52 6.88 -7.07
C ALA A 41 7.01 6.81 -6.82
N ILE A 42 6.49 5.60 -6.64
CA ILE A 42 5.10 5.33 -6.26
C ILE A 42 5.12 4.32 -5.13
N VAL A 43 4.59 4.71 -3.97
CA VAL A 43 4.40 3.78 -2.84
C VAL A 43 2.97 3.26 -2.89
N GLU A 44 2.83 1.95 -2.83
CA GLU A 44 1.53 1.28 -2.75
C GLU A 44 1.39 0.55 -1.43
N VAL A 45 0.20 0.62 -0.83
CA VAL A 45 -0.12 0.02 0.46
C VAL A 45 -1.35 -0.87 0.31
N ALA A 46 -1.30 -2.07 0.90
CA ALA A 46 -2.45 -2.94 1.07
C ALA A 46 -2.81 -3.10 2.56
N THR A 47 -4.10 -3.22 2.84
CA THR A 47 -4.66 -3.37 4.18
C THR A 47 -5.25 -4.77 4.39
N PHE A 48 -5.02 -5.32 5.58
CA PHE A 48 -5.58 -6.60 6.04
C PHE A 48 -6.51 -6.38 7.23
N ASP A 49 -7.44 -7.32 7.42
CA ASP A 49 -8.53 -7.24 8.43
C ASP A 49 -8.01 -7.24 9.88
N ASP A 50 -6.84 -7.80 10.11
CA ASP A 50 -6.16 -7.83 11.42
C ASP A 50 -5.30 -6.58 11.69
N GLY A 51 -5.34 -5.61 10.79
CA GLY A 51 -4.63 -4.34 10.92
C GLY A 51 -3.21 -4.35 10.35
N PHE A 52 -2.68 -5.48 9.89
CA PHE A 52 -1.38 -5.49 9.21
C PHE A 52 -1.42 -4.67 7.92
N ARG A 53 -0.23 -4.23 7.50
CA ARG A 53 -0.05 -3.51 6.23
C ARG A 53 1.06 -4.15 5.41
N ALA A 54 0.85 -4.18 4.11
CA ALA A 54 1.90 -4.49 3.15
C ALA A 54 2.22 -3.23 2.35
N VAL A 55 3.50 -3.00 2.07
CA VAL A 55 4.01 -1.86 1.30
C VAL A 55 4.90 -2.38 0.18
N ARG A 56 4.76 -1.81 -1.02
CA ARG A 56 5.61 -2.15 -2.18
C ARG A 56 5.93 -0.93 -3.04
N ASP A 57 6.95 -1.07 -3.87
CA ASP A 57 7.24 -0.16 -4.98
C ASP A 57 6.19 -0.37 -6.08
N GLY A 58 5.30 0.61 -6.29
CA GLY A 58 4.25 0.55 -7.30
C GLY A 58 4.78 0.56 -8.75
N LYS A 59 6.03 0.97 -8.97
CA LYS A 59 6.69 0.90 -10.29
C LYS A 59 7.41 -0.42 -10.52
N SER A 60 7.71 -1.16 -9.46
CA SER A 60 8.40 -2.45 -9.53
C SER A 60 7.92 -3.41 -8.42
N PRO A 61 6.65 -3.86 -8.43
CA PRO A 61 6.09 -4.72 -7.40
C PRO A 61 6.86 -6.03 -7.17
N GLU A 62 7.54 -6.53 -8.21
CA GLU A 62 8.33 -7.74 -8.20
C GLU A 62 9.60 -7.66 -7.34
N LYS A 63 10.05 -6.46 -6.97
CA LYS A 63 11.21 -6.27 -6.08
C LYS A 63 10.96 -6.74 -4.65
N GLY A 64 9.69 -6.96 -4.29
CA GLY A 64 9.30 -7.50 -2.99
C GLY A 64 8.28 -6.63 -2.27
N THR A 65 7.84 -7.14 -1.14
CA THR A 65 6.84 -6.51 -0.28
C THR A 65 7.34 -6.45 1.14
N LEU A 66 7.21 -5.28 1.76
CA LEU A 66 7.48 -5.08 3.18
C LEU A 66 6.18 -5.23 3.96
N PHE A 67 6.24 -5.92 5.09
CA PHE A 67 5.09 -6.14 5.97
C PHE A 67 5.29 -5.43 7.30
N PHE A 68 4.25 -4.75 7.75
CA PHE A 68 4.21 -3.99 8.99
C PHE A 68 3.13 -4.56 9.90
N THR A 69 3.50 -4.75 11.17
CA THR A 69 2.50 -4.93 12.23
C THR A 69 1.66 -3.67 12.41
N PRO A 70 0.47 -3.73 13.04
CA PRO A 70 -0.33 -2.54 13.30
C PRO A 70 0.44 -1.44 14.04
N ALA A 71 1.24 -1.81 15.05
CA ALA A 71 2.03 -0.87 15.85
C ALA A 71 3.19 -0.25 15.05
N GLU A 72 3.87 -1.03 14.20
CA GLU A 72 4.91 -0.50 13.32
C GLU A 72 4.35 0.44 12.27
N TRP A 73 3.16 0.13 11.73
CA TRP A 73 2.49 1.00 10.78
C TRP A 73 2.07 2.33 11.44
N GLU A 74 1.51 2.27 12.65
CA GLU A 74 1.18 3.48 13.42
C GLU A 74 2.42 4.34 13.65
N ALA A 75 3.52 3.76 14.12
CA ALA A 75 4.78 4.48 14.33
C ALA A 75 5.32 5.08 13.02
N PHE A 76 5.32 4.32 11.92
CA PHE A 76 5.75 4.79 10.61
C PHE A 76 4.92 5.99 10.12
N VAL A 77 3.60 5.91 10.21
CA VAL A 77 2.71 7.00 9.76
C VAL A 77 2.89 8.24 10.62
N LEU A 78 3.07 8.09 11.94
CA LEU A 78 3.31 9.21 12.84
C LEU A 78 4.64 9.90 12.53
N GLY A 79 5.73 9.14 12.34
CA GLY A 79 7.03 9.72 11.95
C GLY A 79 7.00 10.38 10.58
N ALA A 80 6.33 9.76 9.60
CA ALA A 80 6.16 10.36 8.27
C ALA A 80 5.38 11.68 8.32
N ARG A 81 4.35 11.78 9.18
CA ARG A 81 3.59 13.02 9.39
C ARG A 81 4.37 14.09 10.14
N ASP A 82 5.33 13.70 10.97
CA ASP A 82 6.26 14.60 11.66
C ASP A 82 7.40 15.11 10.76
N GLY A 83 7.39 14.70 9.48
CA GLY A 83 8.36 15.14 8.48
C GLY A 83 9.68 14.36 8.52
N GLU A 84 9.72 13.17 9.12
CA GLU A 84 10.96 12.34 9.17
C GLU A 84 11.49 11.99 7.77
N PHE A 85 10.61 11.97 6.77
CA PHE A 85 10.95 11.70 5.37
C PHE A 85 10.86 12.94 4.47
N ASP A 86 10.71 14.14 5.04
CA ASP A 86 10.71 15.36 4.26
C ASP A 86 12.07 15.57 3.58
N ILE A 87 12.03 15.89 2.30
CA ILE A 87 13.23 16.11 1.50
C ILE A 87 13.61 17.59 1.63
N PRO A 88 14.91 17.94 1.77
CA PRO A 88 15.34 19.33 1.72
C PRO A 88 14.82 20.01 0.45
N GLU A 89 14.16 21.16 0.60
CA GLU A 89 13.44 21.82 -0.49
C GLU A 89 14.32 22.12 -1.70
N GLU A 90 15.63 22.30 -1.52
CA GLU A 90 16.60 22.50 -2.60
C GLU A 90 16.63 21.34 -3.64
N TYR A 91 16.21 20.13 -3.26
CA TYR A 91 16.11 18.98 -4.17
C TYR A 91 14.73 18.81 -4.80
N LEU A 92 13.76 19.63 -4.42
CA LEU A 92 12.38 19.53 -4.88
C LEU A 92 12.08 20.55 -5.99
N THR A 93 11.28 20.13 -6.96
CA THR A 93 10.57 21.06 -7.85
C THR A 93 9.56 21.89 -7.06
N GLU A 94 9.09 23.00 -7.63
CA GLU A 94 8.09 23.84 -6.97
C GLU A 94 6.77 23.09 -6.70
N GLU A 95 6.35 22.19 -7.60
CA GLU A 95 5.19 21.34 -7.39
C GLU A 95 5.39 20.41 -6.18
N GLU A 96 6.55 19.75 -6.08
CA GLU A 96 6.86 18.84 -4.99
C GLU A 96 6.98 19.55 -3.63
N ARG A 97 7.54 20.77 -3.59
CA ARG A 97 7.57 21.59 -2.36
C ARG A 97 6.17 21.92 -1.87
N ARG A 98 5.28 22.33 -2.77
CA ARG A 98 3.88 22.60 -2.44
C ARG A 98 3.20 21.36 -1.88
N ILE A 99 3.41 20.20 -2.51
CA ILE A 99 2.89 18.92 -2.01
C ILE A 99 3.43 18.61 -0.60
N GLN A 100 4.75 18.73 -0.37
CA GLN A 100 5.37 18.46 0.93
C GLN A 100 4.84 19.41 2.02
N ARG A 101 4.61 20.69 1.70
CA ARG A 101 4.02 21.66 2.63
C ARG A 101 2.50 21.48 2.83
N GLY A 102 1.87 20.53 2.14
CA GLY A 102 0.42 20.35 2.14
C GLY A 102 -0.35 21.46 1.42
N GLU A 103 0.33 22.27 0.61
CA GLU A 103 -0.24 23.35 -0.20
C GLU A 103 -0.80 22.81 -1.53
N VAL A 104 -1.73 21.86 -1.45
CA VAL A 104 -2.34 21.23 -2.62
C VAL A 104 -3.76 21.77 -2.83
N ASP A 105 -4.02 22.34 -4.00
CA ASP A 105 -5.33 22.93 -4.35
C ASP A 105 -6.37 21.88 -4.80
N THR A 106 -6.03 20.60 -4.72
CA THR A 106 -6.89 19.47 -5.09
C THR A 106 -7.15 18.57 -3.89
N GLU A 107 -8.32 17.93 -3.90
CA GLU A 107 -8.60 16.86 -2.94
C GLU A 107 -7.63 15.70 -3.17
N VAL A 108 -6.87 15.35 -2.13
CA VAL A 108 -5.94 14.23 -2.12
C VAL A 108 -6.65 13.02 -1.53
N GLY A 109 -6.63 11.91 -2.26
CA GLY A 109 -7.34 10.70 -1.89
C GLY A 109 -6.54 9.44 -2.14
N TRP A 110 -7.09 8.32 -1.69
CA TRP A 110 -6.56 6.99 -1.98
C TRP A 110 -7.20 6.46 -3.25
N VAL A 111 -6.38 6.07 -4.22
CA VAL A 111 -6.84 5.48 -5.49
C VAL A 111 -6.28 4.07 -5.65
N PRO A 112 -7.03 3.14 -6.25
CA PRO A 112 -6.54 1.78 -6.47
C PRO A 112 -5.37 1.78 -7.45
N SER A 113 -4.43 0.88 -7.22
CA SER A 113 -3.33 0.60 -8.15
C SER A 113 -3.90 0.17 -9.51
N PRO A 114 -3.34 0.67 -10.64
CA PRO A 114 -3.66 0.14 -11.96
C PRO A 114 -3.18 -1.31 -12.15
N LEU A 115 -2.32 -1.80 -11.25
CA LEU A 115 -1.78 -3.17 -11.26
C LEU A 115 -2.59 -4.15 -10.40
N ASN A 116 -3.70 -3.71 -9.80
CA ASN A 116 -4.59 -4.61 -9.07
C ASN A 116 -5.22 -5.65 -10.01
N SER A 117 -5.34 -6.89 -9.54
CA SER A 117 -6.04 -7.93 -10.29
C SER A 117 -7.54 -7.62 -10.40
N PRO A 118 -8.26 -8.24 -11.36
CA PRO A 118 -9.71 -8.11 -11.43
C PRO A 118 -10.42 -8.45 -10.11
N GLU A 119 -9.98 -9.49 -9.42
CA GLU A 119 -10.54 -9.94 -8.14
C GLU A 119 -10.28 -8.91 -7.04
N ALA A 120 -9.07 -8.35 -6.96
CA ALA A 120 -8.76 -7.25 -6.03
C ALA A 120 -9.62 -6.01 -6.31
N MET A 121 -9.91 -5.72 -7.58
CA MET A 121 -10.79 -4.60 -7.94
C MET A 121 -12.27 -4.87 -7.62
N GLU A 122 -12.73 -6.11 -7.69
CA GLU A 122 -14.07 -6.48 -7.21
C GLU A 122 -14.19 -6.29 -5.70
N GLU A 123 -13.17 -6.73 -4.95
CA GLU A 123 -13.06 -6.53 -3.51
C GLU A 123 -13.03 -5.04 -3.15
N TYR A 124 -12.24 -4.22 -3.84
CA TYR A 124 -12.25 -2.77 -3.68
C TYR A 124 -13.66 -2.18 -3.85
N ARG A 125 -14.35 -2.52 -4.94
CA ARG A 125 -15.71 -2.03 -5.19
C ARG A 125 -16.70 -2.53 -4.13
N ARG A 126 -16.49 -3.72 -3.57
CA ARG A 126 -17.30 -4.25 -2.45
C ARG A 126 -17.13 -3.38 -1.21
N ARG A 127 -15.89 -3.11 -0.78
CA ARG A 127 -15.57 -2.26 0.38
C ARG A 127 -16.19 -0.86 0.25
N GLN A 128 -16.06 -0.23 -0.93
CA GLN A 128 -16.64 1.09 -1.17
C GLN A 128 -18.16 1.14 -1.03
N ARG A 129 -18.87 0.03 -1.31
CA ARG A 129 -20.33 -0.04 -1.09
C ARG A 129 -20.71 -0.25 0.37
N GLU A 130 -19.84 -0.84 1.17
CA GLU A 130 -20.08 -1.11 2.60
C GLU A 130 -19.78 0.11 3.47
N GLU A 131 -18.97 1.04 2.97
CA GLU A 131 -18.64 2.32 3.61
C GLU A 131 -19.66 3.44 3.33
N THR A 132 -20.65 3.20 2.45
CA THR A 132 -21.71 4.16 2.07
C THR A 132 -23.04 3.82 2.74
#